data_AF-A0A2M8VR34-F1
#
_entry.id   AF-A0A2M8VR34-F1
#
_cell.length_a   1.000
_cell.length_b   1.000
_cell.length_c   1.000
_cell.angle_alpha   90.00
_cell.angle_beta   90.00
_cell.angle_gamma   90.00
#
_symmetry.space_group_name_H-M   'P 1'
#
loop_
_entity.id
_entity.type
_entity.pdbx_description
1 polymer ?
#
loop_
_entity_poly.entity_id
_entity_poly.type
_entity_poly.pdbx_seq_one_letter_code
_entity_poly.pdbx_strand_id
1 'polypeptide(L)'
;MGYFSKKLEPLKLAFKHKLRWRYTRREWFLGRHACLGYDVLKLISGTPKEVNLQKGRVDLLLNLLRDPRLKPKAVSLRRLMCREDVLPLIKQLEFFDCLPKKSPKFILMDSFSELTDQLFESRRDQWLFACAYGDVSHTTEFESQFKCHGLLPVESLEKQYLALFNAFEARWGLVPILFLHFPIALEKRQLYIDRHHGIVEVIQKISKSVKNLTPIQINEVEIAWPEHVSEELKNFPYHYDVKTYEKFKVQLDGTGLFR
;
A
#
# COMPACT_ATOMS: atom_id res chain seq x y z
N MET A 1 -16.34 -36.10 12.95
CA MET A 1 -16.44 -35.32 11.68
C MET A 1 -15.93 -33.88 11.84
N GLY A 2 -14.65 -33.66 12.18
CA GLY A 2 -14.15 -32.31 12.53
C GLY A 2 -12.89 -31.81 11.78
N TYR A 3 -12.15 -32.70 11.11
CA TYR A 3 -10.85 -32.36 10.53
C TYR A 3 -10.91 -31.83 9.09
N PHE A 4 -11.90 -32.25 8.31
CA PHE A 4 -12.09 -31.78 6.93
C PHE A 4 -12.61 -30.33 6.84
N SER A 5 -13.31 -29.85 7.88
CA SER A 5 -13.89 -28.50 7.92
C SER A 5 -12.81 -27.39 7.99
N LYS A 6 -11.75 -27.58 8.80
CA LYS A 6 -10.67 -26.60 8.97
C LYS A 6 -9.76 -26.46 7.74
N LYS A 7 -9.55 -27.54 6.97
CA LYS A 7 -8.79 -27.48 5.71
C LYS A 7 -9.53 -26.70 4.61
N LEU A 8 -10.87 -26.64 4.68
CA LEU A 8 -11.71 -25.92 3.71
C LEU A 8 -12.02 -24.48 4.13
N GLU A 9 -11.69 -24.05 5.36
CA GLU A 9 -11.91 -22.66 5.79
C GLU A 9 -11.18 -21.62 4.94
N PRO A 10 -9.90 -21.79 4.55
CA PRO A 10 -9.22 -20.84 3.67
C PRO A 10 -9.91 -20.74 2.31
N LEU A 11 -10.40 -21.86 1.78
CA LEU A 11 -11.18 -21.92 0.54
C LEU A 11 -12.54 -21.24 0.68
N LYS A 12 -13.25 -21.44 1.80
CA LYS A 12 -14.52 -20.76 2.10
C LYS A 12 -14.33 -19.25 2.29
N LEU A 13 -13.27 -18.83 2.97
CA LEU A 13 -12.88 -17.42 3.12
C LEU A 13 -12.51 -16.82 1.76
N ALA A 14 -11.69 -17.50 0.96
CA ALA A 14 -11.33 -17.06 -0.38
C ALA A 14 -12.56 -16.94 -1.28
N PHE A 15 -13.48 -17.91 -1.25
CA PHE A 15 -14.72 -17.88 -2.02
C PHE A 15 -15.67 -16.78 -1.53
N LYS A 16 -15.79 -16.59 -0.21
CA LYS A 16 -16.57 -15.51 0.41
C LYS A 16 -16.00 -14.14 0.07
N HIS A 17 -14.67 -13.96 0.07
CA HIS A 17 -14.04 -12.72 -0.38
C HIS A 17 -14.29 -12.49 -1.87
N LYS A 18 -14.02 -13.49 -2.73
CA LYS A 18 -14.29 -13.40 -4.17
C LYS A 18 -15.73 -13.01 -4.49
N LEU A 19 -16.72 -13.60 -3.81
CA LEU A 19 -18.14 -13.29 -4.01
C LEU A 19 -18.56 -11.94 -3.40
N ARG A 20 -18.04 -11.58 -2.22
CA ARG A 20 -18.40 -10.34 -1.52
C ARG A 20 -17.92 -9.09 -2.25
N TRP A 21 -16.82 -9.18 -3.00
CA TRP A 21 -16.25 -8.05 -3.73
C TRP A 21 -16.77 -7.92 -5.16
N ARG A 22 -17.10 -9.03 -5.83
CA ARG A 22 -17.62 -8.99 -7.21
C ARG A 22 -18.96 -8.26 -7.36
N TYR A 23 -19.74 -8.16 -6.29
CA TYR A 23 -21.12 -7.66 -6.29
C TYR A 23 -21.37 -6.50 -5.31
N THR A 24 -20.37 -5.68 -4.99
CA THR A 24 -20.59 -4.54 -4.09
C THR A 24 -21.52 -3.51 -4.74
N ARG A 25 -22.79 -3.47 -4.30
CA ARG A 25 -23.73 -2.39 -4.69
C ARG A 25 -23.39 -1.05 -4.02
N ARG A 26 -22.78 -1.10 -2.83
CA ARG A 26 -22.35 0.09 -2.06
C ARG A 26 -21.20 0.83 -2.75
N GLU A 27 -21.07 2.12 -2.45
CA GLU A 27 -19.88 2.88 -2.79
C GLU A 27 -18.65 2.32 -2.05
N TRP A 28 -17.50 2.37 -2.72
CA TRP A 28 -16.25 1.84 -2.22
C TRP A 28 -15.09 2.66 -2.77
N PHE A 29 -13.93 2.60 -2.11
CA PHE A 29 -12.70 3.20 -2.62
C PHE A 29 -11.55 2.19 -2.56
N LEU A 30 -10.57 2.37 -3.45
CA LEU A 30 -9.37 1.54 -3.45
C LEU A 30 -8.29 2.25 -2.61
N GLY A 31 -7.83 1.59 -1.55
CA GLY A 31 -6.70 2.03 -0.76
C GLY A 31 -5.41 1.36 -1.24
N ARG A 32 -4.32 2.12 -1.24
CA ARG A 32 -2.95 1.63 -1.25
C ARG A 32 -2.13 2.56 -0.35
N HIS A 33 -2.45 2.49 0.93
CA HIS A 33 -1.83 3.35 1.93
C HIS A 33 -1.51 2.56 3.20
N ALA A 34 -0.48 3.02 3.91
CA ALA A 34 -0.03 2.50 5.18
C ALA A 34 -0.51 3.40 6.34
N CYS A 35 0.36 3.65 7.33
CA CYS A 35 0.01 4.35 8.55
C CYS A 35 -0.56 5.75 8.32
N LEU A 36 0.04 6.55 7.42
CA LEU A 36 -0.45 7.91 7.14
C LEU A 36 -1.89 7.90 6.64
N GLY A 37 -2.20 7.14 5.59
CA GLY A 37 -3.57 7.04 5.10
C GLY A 37 -4.52 6.50 6.17
N TYR A 38 -4.11 5.49 6.94
CA TYR A 38 -4.92 4.94 8.02
C TYR A 38 -5.24 5.97 9.11
N ASP A 39 -4.25 6.71 9.57
CA ASP A 39 -4.40 7.66 10.67
C ASP A 39 -5.21 8.89 10.25
N VAL A 40 -5.06 9.34 9.00
CA VAL A 40 -5.89 10.41 8.44
C VAL A 40 -7.34 9.96 8.27
N LEU A 41 -7.58 8.75 7.76
CA LEU A 41 -8.94 8.24 7.54
C LEU A 41 -9.72 8.04 8.85
N LYS A 42 -9.04 7.76 9.99
CA LYS A 42 -9.70 7.70 11.31
C LYS A 42 -10.37 9.01 11.70
N LEU A 43 -9.89 10.14 11.18
CA LEU A 43 -10.44 11.46 11.45
C LEU A 43 -11.59 11.83 10.51
N ILE A 44 -11.84 11.06 9.46
CA ILE A 44 -12.88 11.32 8.46
C ILE A 44 -14.10 10.45 8.78
N SER A 45 -15.26 11.07 8.98
CA SER A 45 -16.52 10.36 9.17
C SER A 45 -17.15 9.96 7.83
N GLY A 46 -17.87 8.83 7.79
CA GLY A 46 -18.68 8.44 6.64
C GLY A 46 -17.91 7.91 5.43
N THR A 47 -16.67 7.42 5.61
CA THR A 47 -15.87 6.90 4.49
C THR A 47 -16.57 5.74 3.76
N PRO A 48 -16.51 5.71 2.40
CA PRO A 48 -17.01 4.57 1.64
C PRO A 48 -16.28 3.28 2.04
N LYS A 49 -16.81 2.13 1.64
CA LYS A 49 -16.17 0.86 1.99
C LYS A 49 -14.77 0.77 1.38
N GLU A 50 -13.76 0.57 2.21
CA GLU A 50 -12.37 0.44 1.76
C GLU A 50 -12.04 -0.97 1.24
N VAL A 51 -11.22 -1.02 0.20
CA VAL A 51 -10.37 -2.18 -0.14
C VAL A 51 -8.93 -1.70 -0.16
N ASN A 52 -8.17 -1.97 0.90
CA ASN A 52 -6.77 -1.55 0.98
C ASN A 52 -5.83 -2.66 0.52
N LEU A 53 -4.78 -2.28 -0.21
CA LEU A 53 -3.68 -3.11 -0.66
C LEU A 53 -2.38 -2.49 -0.15
N GLN A 54 -2.26 -2.36 1.17
CA GLN A 54 -1.18 -1.60 1.83
C GLN A 54 0.23 -2.02 1.38
N LYS A 55 0.48 -3.33 1.23
CA LYS A 55 1.77 -3.87 0.78
C LYS A 55 1.91 -3.95 -0.76
N GLY A 56 1.02 -3.31 -1.49
CA GLY A 56 1.01 -3.24 -2.95
C GLY A 56 1.98 -2.17 -3.48
N ARG A 57 3.27 -2.49 -3.52
CA ARG A 57 4.27 -1.66 -4.23
C ARG A 57 3.89 -1.54 -5.72
N VAL A 58 4.13 -0.39 -6.35
CA VAL A 58 3.64 -0.08 -7.71
C VAL A 58 4.05 -1.14 -8.75
N ASP A 59 5.29 -1.61 -8.73
CA ASP A 59 5.83 -2.64 -9.61
C ASP A 59 5.25 -4.03 -9.30
N LEU A 60 5.03 -4.35 -8.03
CA LEU A 60 4.35 -5.57 -7.61
C LEU A 60 2.92 -5.59 -8.16
N LEU A 61 2.15 -4.52 -7.97
CA LEU A 61 0.77 -4.44 -8.48
C LEU A 61 0.74 -4.62 -10.00
N LEU A 62 1.66 -3.99 -10.73
CA LEU A 62 1.78 -4.19 -12.19
C LEU A 62 2.07 -5.64 -12.57
N ASN A 63 2.99 -6.30 -11.87
CA ASN A 63 3.30 -7.71 -12.10
C ASN A 63 2.06 -8.58 -11.86
N LEU A 64 1.29 -8.30 -10.79
CA LEU A 64 0.06 -9.03 -10.50
C LEU A 64 -1.07 -8.78 -11.51
N LEU A 65 -1.14 -7.58 -12.10
CA LEU A 65 -2.08 -7.29 -13.21
C LEU A 65 -1.73 -8.09 -14.47
N ARG A 66 -0.43 -8.26 -14.75
CA ARG A 66 0.07 -8.97 -15.93
C ARG A 66 -0.01 -10.49 -15.78
N ASP A 67 0.36 -11.00 -14.61
CA ASP A 67 0.37 -12.44 -14.34
C ASP A 67 -0.15 -12.75 -12.91
N PRO A 68 -1.41 -13.19 -12.79
CA PRO A 68 -1.99 -13.59 -11.50
C PRO A 68 -1.28 -14.76 -10.82
N ARG A 69 -0.40 -15.51 -11.49
CA ARG A 69 0.40 -16.58 -10.88
C ARG A 69 1.47 -16.03 -9.94
N LEU A 70 1.84 -14.75 -10.10
CA LEU A 70 2.82 -14.07 -9.25
C LEU A 70 2.26 -13.65 -7.89
N LYS A 71 0.96 -13.87 -7.63
CA LYS A 71 0.32 -13.49 -6.36
C LYS A 71 0.97 -14.20 -5.18
N PRO A 72 1.07 -13.53 -4.02
CA PRO A 72 1.73 -14.11 -2.87
C PRO A 72 1.05 -15.38 -2.37
N LYS A 73 1.81 -16.17 -1.62
CA LYS A 73 1.29 -17.30 -0.84
C LYS A 73 1.50 -16.97 0.64
N ALA A 74 0.74 -16.03 1.20
CA ALA A 74 0.98 -15.46 2.52
C ALA A 74 1.06 -16.53 3.63
N VAL A 75 0.33 -17.64 3.50
CA VAL A 75 0.37 -18.75 4.47
C VAL A 75 1.78 -19.36 4.57
N SER A 76 2.55 -19.44 3.48
CA SER A 76 3.92 -19.97 3.53
C SER A 76 4.91 -19.05 4.21
N LEU A 77 4.57 -17.77 4.38
CA LEU A 77 5.42 -16.80 5.07
C LEU A 77 5.30 -16.88 6.60
N ARG A 78 4.30 -17.59 7.15
CA ARG A 78 3.96 -17.50 8.58
C ARG A 78 5.15 -17.71 9.53
N ARG A 79 6.04 -18.66 9.23
CA ARG A 79 7.22 -18.98 10.07
C ARG A 79 8.44 -18.11 9.77
N LEU A 80 8.35 -17.28 8.73
CA LEU A 80 9.43 -16.48 8.18
C LEU A 80 9.22 -14.98 8.42
N MET A 81 8.15 -14.61 9.11
CA MET A 81 7.87 -13.22 9.48
C MET A 81 8.37 -12.94 10.89
N CYS A 82 9.09 -11.85 11.06
CA CYS A 82 9.32 -11.24 12.37
C CYS A 82 8.06 -10.52 12.88
N ARG A 83 7.24 -10.02 11.95
CA ARG A 83 5.98 -9.32 12.22
C ARG A 83 4.78 -10.06 11.66
N GLU A 84 4.12 -10.86 12.50
CA GLU A 84 2.94 -11.62 12.10
C GLU A 84 1.76 -10.73 11.67
N ASP A 85 1.69 -9.50 12.21
CA ASP A 85 0.62 -8.53 11.90
C ASP A 85 0.69 -7.99 10.46
N VAL A 86 1.82 -8.18 9.77
CA VAL A 86 2.01 -7.83 8.35
C VAL A 86 1.43 -8.91 7.42
N LEU A 87 1.31 -10.16 7.86
CA LEU A 87 0.81 -11.27 7.04
C LEU A 87 -0.58 -11.04 6.45
N PRO A 88 -1.58 -10.55 7.22
CA PRO A 88 -2.88 -10.23 6.66
C PRO A 88 -2.82 -9.18 5.54
N LEU A 89 -1.88 -8.23 5.61
CA LEU A 89 -1.69 -7.19 4.60
C LEU A 89 -1.12 -7.78 3.30
N ILE A 90 -0.13 -8.67 3.40
CA ILE A 90 0.39 -9.41 2.24
C ILE A 90 -0.72 -10.30 1.64
N LYS A 91 -1.52 -10.94 2.49
CA LYS A 91 -2.62 -11.82 2.07
C LYS A 91 -3.70 -11.09 1.27
N GLN A 92 -3.91 -9.78 1.48
CA GLN A 92 -4.86 -9.00 0.68
C GLN A 92 -4.52 -9.04 -0.82
N LEU A 93 -3.23 -9.09 -1.18
CA LEU A 93 -2.76 -9.13 -2.56
C LEU A 93 -3.11 -10.44 -3.28
N GLU A 94 -3.40 -11.53 -2.55
CA GLU A 94 -3.88 -12.80 -3.13
C GLU A 94 -5.22 -12.64 -3.87
N PHE A 95 -5.95 -11.57 -3.57
CA PHE A 95 -7.28 -11.27 -4.10
C PHE A 95 -7.29 -10.08 -5.06
N PHE A 96 -6.13 -9.58 -5.48
CA PHE A 96 -6.02 -8.38 -6.31
C PHE A 96 -6.69 -8.53 -7.69
N ASP A 97 -6.62 -9.71 -8.31
CA ASP A 97 -7.35 -10.04 -9.55
C ASP A 97 -8.88 -10.09 -9.37
N CYS A 98 -9.35 -10.17 -8.12
CA CYS A 98 -10.76 -10.27 -7.75
C CYS A 98 -11.39 -8.94 -7.35
N LEU A 99 -10.69 -7.81 -7.58
CA LEU A 99 -11.24 -6.48 -7.33
C LEU A 99 -12.58 -6.25 -8.06
N PRO A 100 -13.48 -5.41 -7.51
CA PRO A 100 -14.78 -5.14 -8.12
C PRO A 100 -14.66 -4.66 -9.59
N LYS A 101 -15.65 -5.02 -10.42
CA LYS A 101 -15.78 -4.49 -11.80
C LYS A 101 -16.29 -3.05 -11.79
N LYS A 102 -17.23 -2.73 -10.88
CA LYS A 102 -17.70 -1.35 -10.65
C LYS A 102 -16.50 -0.50 -10.23
N SER A 103 -16.34 0.68 -10.81
CA SER A 103 -15.28 1.62 -10.44
C SER A 103 -15.35 1.99 -8.95
N PRO A 104 -14.21 2.20 -8.28
CA PRO A 104 -14.20 2.85 -6.98
C PRO A 104 -14.57 4.33 -7.14
N LYS A 105 -15.06 4.96 -6.06
CA LYS A 105 -15.35 6.39 -6.02
C LYS A 105 -14.08 7.23 -6.18
N PHE A 106 -12.99 6.77 -5.58
CA PHE A 106 -11.65 7.31 -5.70
C PHE A 106 -10.61 6.23 -5.37
N ILE A 107 -9.35 6.51 -5.65
CA ILE A 107 -8.19 5.73 -5.23
C ILE A 107 -7.40 6.60 -4.25
N LEU A 108 -7.07 6.08 -3.07
CA LEU A 108 -6.22 6.75 -2.09
C LEU A 108 -4.91 5.99 -1.97
N MET A 109 -3.81 6.64 -2.29
CA MET A 109 -2.47 6.09 -2.19
C MET A 109 -1.63 6.94 -1.25
N ASP A 110 -0.64 6.33 -0.60
CA ASP A 110 0.45 7.08 0.03
C ASP A 110 1.81 6.58 -0.47
N SER A 111 2.88 7.30 -0.15
CA SER A 111 4.23 6.97 -0.60
C SER A 111 4.94 5.89 0.22
N PHE A 112 4.30 5.25 1.21
CA PHE A 112 5.02 4.44 2.21
C PHE A 112 5.75 3.23 1.63
N SER A 113 5.07 2.43 0.80
CA SER A 113 5.70 1.20 0.30
C SER A 113 6.82 1.51 -0.68
N GLU A 114 6.72 2.58 -1.48
CA GLU A 114 7.85 3.02 -2.29
C GLU A 114 8.98 3.56 -1.43
N LEU A 115 8.69 4.11 -0.26
CA LEU A 115 9.71 4.58 0.67
C LEU A 115 10.47 3.41 1.32
N THR A 116 9.75 2.39 1.81
CA THR A 116 10.30 1.39 2.75
C THR A 116 10.18 -0.08 2.35
N ASP A 117 9.20 -0.46 1.53
CA ASP A 117 8.96 -1.87 1.22
C ASP A 117 9.94 -2.39 0.15
N GLN A 118 10.57 -3.52 0.45
CA GLN A 118 11.41 -4.27 -0.48
C GLN A 118 10.58 -5.37 -1.16
N LEU A 119 10.96 -5.73 -2.39
CA LEU A 119 10.32 -6.80 -3.13
C LEU A 119 11.06 -8.11 -2.92
N PHE A 120 10.30 -9.15 -2.63
CA PHE A 120 10.81 -10.50 -2.42
C PHE A 120 10.15 -11.44 -3.42
N GLU A 121 10.95 -12.33 -3.97
CA GLU A 121 10.54 -13.33 -4.95
C GLU A 121 10.84 -14.73 -4.44
N SER A 122 9.85 -15.61 -4.49
CA SER A 122 10.06 -17.02 -4.17
C SER A 122 10.95 -17.68 -5.22
N ARG A 123 12.07 -18.25 -4.80
CA ARG A 123 13.00 -18.95 -5.70
C ARG A 123 12.38 -20.18 -6.36
N ARG A 124 11.45 -20.84 -5.65
CA ARG A 124 10.82 -22.08 -6.12
C ARG A 124 9.76 -21.82 -7.19
N ASP A 125 8.84 -20.90 -6.90
CA ASP A 125 7.60 -20.73 -7.66
C ASP A 125 7.44 -19.33 -8.26
N GLN A 126 8.43 -18.44 -8.07
CA GLN A 126 8.52 -17.08 -8.62
C GLN A 126 7.40 -16.11 -8.21
N TRP A 127 6.53 -16.47 -7.27
CA TRP A 127 5.55 -15.52 -6.73
C TRP A 127 6.22 -14.43 -5.90
N LEU A 128 5.55 -13.29 -5.82
CA LEU A 128 6.09 -12.04 -5.30
C LEU A 128 5.33 -11.54 -4.09
N PHE A 129 6.03 -10.86 -3.19
CA PHE A 129 5.44 -10.03 -2.14
C PHE A 129 6.34 -8.85 -1.82
N ALA A 130 5.78 -7.82 -1.17
CA ALA A 130 6.56 -6.70 -0.67
C ALA A 130 6.26 -6.43 0.80
N CYS A 131 7.29 -6.06 1.55
CA CYS A 131 7.18 -5.64 2.94
C CYS A 131 8.46 -4.89 3.36
N ALA A 132 8.47 -4.28 4.55
CA ALA A 132 9.68 -3.65 5.03
C ALA A 132 10.72 -4.74 5.30
N TYR A 133 12.00 -4.40 5.15
CA TYR A 133 13.07 -5.38 5.33
C TYR A 133 13.01 -6.06 6.70
N GLY A 134 12.72 -5.29 7.77
CA GLY A 134 12.60 -5.83 9.13
C GLY A 134 11.34 -6.67 9.39
N ASP A 135 10.38 -6.74 8.46
CA ASP A 135 9.14 -7.51 8.65
C ASP A 135 9.38 -9.03 8.55
N VAL A 136 10.46 -9.45 7.89
CA VAL A 136 10.84 -10.85 7.64
C VAL A 136 12.11 -11.27 8.38
N SER A 137 12.25 -12.56 8.64
CA SER A 137 13.46 -13.15 9.20
C SER A 137 14.53 -13.26 8.12
N HIS A 138 15.76 -12.80 8.37
CA HIS A 138 16.89 -12.95 7.44
C HIS A 138 17.77 -14.15 7.82
N THR A 139 17.12 -15.29 8.02
CA THR A 139 17.81 -16.56 8.29
C THR A 139 18.26 -17.20 6.97
N THR A 140 19.22 -18.13 7.05
CA THR A 140 19.62 -18.96 5.90
C THR A 140 18.42 -19.68 5.28
N GLU A 141 17.45 -20.09 6.10
CA GLU A 141 16.19 -20.66 5.62
C GLU A 141 15.43 -19.68 4.72
N PHE A 142 15.23 -18.43 5.16
CA PHE A 142 14.55 -17.42 4.35
C PHE A 142 15.31 -17.12 3.05
N GLU A 143 16.61 -16.89 3.13
CA GLU A 143 17.46 -16.56 1.97
C GLU A 143 17.53 -17.71 0.94
N SER A 144 17.43 -18.96 1.41
CA SER A 144 17.33 -20.14 0.55
C SER A 144 15.98 -20.24 -0.19
N GLN A 145 14.93 -19.62 0.34
CA GLN A 145 13.58 -19.66 -0.23
C GLN A 145 13.24 -18.42 -1.05
N PHE A 146 13.82 -17.27 -0.71
CA PHE A 146 13.47 -15.97 -1.29
C PHE A 146 14.69 -15.21 -1.78
N LYS A 147 14.52 -14.52 -2.90
CA LYS A 147 15.44 -13.51 -3.40
C LYS A 147 14.87 -12.14 -3.04
N CYS A 148 15.66 -11.31 -2.39
CA CYS A 148 15.33 -9.91 -2.19
C CYS A 148 15.83 -9.07 -3.37
N HIS A 149 14.93 -8.31 -3.99
CA HIS A 149 15.24 -7.36 -5.07
C HIS A 149 15.43 -5.93 -4.55
N GLY A 150 15.35 -5.73 -3.24
CA GLY A 150 15.52 -4.43 -2.61
C GLY A 150 14.37 -3.47 -2.88
N LEU A 151 14.65 -2.19 -2.67
CA LEU A 151 13.73 -1.08 -2.93
C LEU A 151 13.56 -0.86 -4.44
N LEU A 152 12.40 -0.38 -4.87
CA LEU A 152 12.18 0.03 -6.26
C LEU A 152 13.10 1.23 -6.59
N PRO A 153 13.93 1.18 -7.64
CA PRO A 153 14.80 2.30 -7.99
C PRO A 153 14.00 3.56 -8.36
N VAL A 154 14.50 4.73 -7.95
CA VAL A 154 13.81 6.02 -8.09
C VAL A 154 13.59 6.37 -9.56
N GLU A 155 14.60 6.12 -10.40
CA GLU A 155 14.59 6.31 -11.84
C GLU A 155 13.53 5.45 -12.56
N SER A 156 13.04 4.39 -11.91
CA SER A 156 11.98 3.53 -12.45
C SER A 156 10.58 3.99 -12.02
N LEU A 157 10.44 4.85 -11.01
CA LEU A 157 9.15 5.20 -10.42
C LEU A 157 8.20 5.81 -11.44
N GLU A 158 8.67 6.73 -12.28
CA GLU A 158 7.81 7.43 -13.24
C GLU A 158 7.12 6.46 -14.19
N LYS A 159 7.92 5.58 -14.80
CA LYS A 159 7.44 4.55 -15.71
C LYS A 159 6.44 3.61 -15.03
N GLN A 160 6.72 3.20 -13.80
CA GLN A 160 5.87 2.25 -13.07
C GLN A 160 4.55 2.89 -12.64
N TYR A 161 4.55 4.12 -12.10
CA TYR A 161 3.32 4.81 -11.72
C TYR A 161 2.45 5.12 -12.94
N LEU A 162 3.03 5.62 -14.03
CA LEU A 162 2.28 5.84 -15.28
C LEU A 162 1.64 4.55 -15.78
N ALA A 163 2.39 3.44 -15.79
CA ALA A 163 1.84 2.15 -16.19
C ALA A 163 0.71 1.69 -15.27
N LEU A 164 0.82 1.90 -13.95
CA LEU A 164 -0.22 1.52 -13.00
C LEU A 164 -1.48 2.38 -13.17
N PHE A 165 -1.33 3.70 -13.30
CA PHE A 165 -2.44 4.62 -13.50
C PHE A 165 -3.16 4.37 -14.82
N ASN A 166 -2.41 4.11 -15.90
CA ASN A 166 -2.99 3.70 -17.18
C ASN A 166 -3.77 2.39 -17.05
N ALA A 167 -3.28 1.44 -16.25
CA ALA A 167 -3.98 0.18 -16.02
C ALA A 167 -5.26 0.36 -15.18
N PHE A 168 -5.25 1.29 -14.20
CA PHE A 168 -6.45 1.68 -13.47
C PHE A 168 -7.47 2.39 -14.37
N GLU A 169 -7.01 3.31 -15.22
CA GLU A 169 -7.87 3.99 -16.18
C GLU A 169 -8.48 3.02 -17.19
N ALA A 170 -7.68 2.09 -17.75
CA ALA A 170 -8.18 1.05 -18.64
C ALA A 170 -9.24 0.16 -17.96
N ARG A 171 -9.16 -0.03 -16.64
CA ARG A 171 -10.09 -0.87 -15.87
C ARG A 171 -11.36 -0.13 -15.45
N TRP A 172 -11.25 1.13 -15.03
CA TRP A 172 -12.32 1.85 -14.32
C TRP A 172 -12.62 3.24 -14.90
N GLY A 173 -11.92 3.68 -15.93
CA GLY A 173 -11.96 5.04 -16.44
C GLY A 173 -11.23 6.05 -15.55
N LEU A 174 -11.49 7.34 -15.76
CA LEU A 174 -10.87 8.46 -15.04
C LEU A 174 -11.38 8.60 -13.60
N VAL A 175 -11.02 7.66 -12.73
CA VAL A 175 -11.32 7.70 -11.30
C VAL A 175 -10.33 8.64 -10.59
N PRO A 176 -10.75 9.56 -9.70
CA PRO A 176 -9.84 10.40 -8.93
C PRO A 176 -8.81 9.60 -8.13
N ILE A 177 -7.55 10.01 -8.17
CA ILE A 177 -6.42 9.43 -7.44
C ILE A 177 -5.88 10.50 -6.50
N LEU A 178 -5.98 10.26 -5.20
CA LEU A 178 -5.41 11.09 -4.15
C LEU A 178 -4.11 10.45 -3.70
N PHE A 179 -2.99 11.17 -3.80
CA PHE A 179 -1.67 10.64 -3.47
C PHE A 179 -1.05 11.42 -2.31
N LEU A 180 -0.95 10.78 -1.14
CA LEU A 180 -0.38 11.39 0.06
C LEU A 180 1.13 11.19 0.10
N HIS A 181 1.88 12.28 0.18
CA HIS A 181 3.31 12.22 0.44
C HIS A 181 3.57 12.10 1.94
N PHE A 182 4.32 11.07 2.34
CA PHE A 182 4.81 10.97 3.71
C PHE A 182 5.70 12.15 4.06
N PRO A 183 5.42 12.88 5.15
CA PRO A 183 6.34 13.91 5.63
C PRO A 183 7.68 13.32 6.08
N ILE A 184 8.79 13.96 5.73
CA ILE A 184 10.14 13.52 6.14
C ILE A 184 10.82 14.43 7.15
N ALA A 185 10.12 15.43 7.69
CA ALA A 185 10.66 16.40 8.65
C ALA A 185 11.37 15.75 9.86
N LEU A 186 10.97 14.54 10.24
CA LEU A 186 11.50 13.79 11.38
C LEU A 186 12.46 12.65 10.97
N GLU A 187 12.64 12.43 9.67
CA GLU A 187 13.54 11.43 9.09
C GLU A 187 15.00 11.88 9.17
N LYS A 188 15.90 10.94 9.51
CA LYS A 188 17.34 11.21 9.64
C LYS A 188 18.19 10.37 8.71
N ARG A 189 17.61 9.34 8.11
CA ARG A 189 18.33 8.38 7.28
C ARG A 189 18.34 8.91 5.83
N GLN A 190 19.52 9.26 5.35
CA GLN A 190 19.70 9.89 4.04
C GLN A 190 19.03 9.12 2.90
N LEU A 191 19.12 7.78 2.92
CA LEU A 191 18.47 6.93 1.93
C LEU A 191 16.97 7.22 1.78
N TYR A 192 16.23 7.41 2.88
CA TYR A 192 14.79 7.65 2.82
C TYR A 192 14.47 9.11 2.49
N ILE A 193 15.32 10.05 2.91
CA ILE A 193 15.23 11.48 2.53
C ILE A 193 15.36 11.63 1.00
N ASP A 194 16.44 11.10 0.42
CA ASP A 194 16.69 11.18 -1.02
C ASP A 194 15.57 10.52 -1.83
N ARG A 195 15.11 9.35 -1.37
CA ARG A 195 13.99 8.63 -2.00
C ARG A 195 12.69 9.40 -1.92
N HIS A 196 12.39 10.03 -0.78
CA HIS A 196 11.18 10.86 -0.66
C HIS A 196 11.20 11.99 -1.68
N HIS A 197 12.30 12.73 -1.80
CA HIS A 197 12.42 13.80 -2.78
C HIS A 197 12.20 13.28 -4.21
N GLY A 198 12.81 12.15 -4.56
CA GLY A 198 12.58 11.50 -5.85
C GLY A 198 11.12 11.10 -6.10
N ILE A 199 10.43 10.56 -5.08
CA ILE A 199 9.00 10.22 -5.18
C ILE A 199 8.15 11.48 -5.38
N VAL A 200 8.41 12.55 -4.61
CA VAL A 200 7.69 13.82 -4.73
C VAL A 200 7.85 14.40 -6.12
N GLU A 201 9.08 14.50 -6.61
CA GLU A 201 9.38 15.02 -7.95
C GLU A 201 8.64 14.23 -9.05
N VAL A 202 8.72 12.89 -8.99
CA VAL A 202 8.08 12.01 -9.96
C VAL A 202 6.56 12.17 -9.95
N ILE A 203 5.92 12.16 -8.78
CA ILE A 203 4.46 12.26 -8.69
C ILE A 203 3.98 13.65 -9.11
N GLN A 204 4.69 14.72 -8.75
CA GLN A 204 4.40 16.08 -9.21
C GLN A 204 4.58 16.22 -10.73
N LYS A 205 5.54 15.52 -11.32
CA LYS A 205 5.72 15.47 -12.77
C LYS A 205 4.55 14.74 -13.43
N ILE A 206 4.16 13.58 -12.91
CA ILE A 206 3.05 12.79 -13.43
C ILE A 206 1.71 13.53 -13.32
N SER A 207 1.46 14.26 -12.22
CA SER A 207 0.18 14.97 -12.03
C SER A 207 -0.07 16.06 -13.08
N LYS A 208 0.96 16.55 -13.76
CA LYS A 208 0.83 17.48 -14.89
C LYS A 208 0.19 16.84 -16.11
N SER A 209 0.36 15.53 -16.32
CA SER A 209 -0.19 14.78 -17.47
C SER A 209 -1.38 13.89 -17.11
N VAL A 210 -1.41 13.33 -15.90
CA VAL A 210 -2.49 12.48 -15.39
C VAL A 210 -3.51 13.36 -14.66
N LYS A 211 -4.55 13.79 -15.38
CA LYS A 211 -5.51 14.83 -14.93
C LYS A 211 -6.33 14.47 -13.69
N ASN A 212 -6.50 13.18 -13.41
CA ASN A 212 -7.21 12.66 -12.25
C ASN A 212 -6.30 12.40 -11.04
N LEU A 213 -5.02 12.78 -11.09
CA LEU A 213 -4.07 12.62 -9.98
C LEU A 213 -3.90 13.94 -9.20
N THR A 214 -4.25 13.89 -7.92
CA THR A 214 -4.06 14.99 -6.96
C THR A 214 -2.99 14.60 -5.94
N PRO A 215 -1.75 15.10 -6.09
CA PRO A 215 -0.75 14.98 -5.04
C PRO A 215 -1.11 15.87 -3.84
N ILE A 216 -0.95 15.33 -2.64
CA ILE A 216 -1.24 16.00 -1.38
C ILE A 216 0.01 15.94 -0.51
N GLN A 217 0.50 17.12 -0.16
CA GLN A 217 1.63 17.32 0.73
C GLN A 217 1.25 18.43 1.73
N ILE A 218 1.75 18.32 2.95
CA ILE A 218 1.61 19.35 3.98
C ILE A 218 2.96 19.98 4.28
N ASN A 219 2.96 21.17 4.88
CA ASN A 219 4.20 21.88 5.21
C ASN A 219 4.98 21.12 6.30
N GLU A 220 6.25 20.83 6.01
CA GLU A 220 7.14 20.06 6.88
C GLU A 220 7.46 20.76 8.20
N VAL A 221 7.41 22.11 8.24
CA VAL A 221 7.63 22.89 9.46
C VAL A 221 6.58 22.60 10.54
N GLU A 222 5.44 22.06 10.12
CA GLU A 222 4.29 21.85 10.98
C GLU A 222 4.13 20.39 11.42
N ILE A 223 5.11 19.54 11.11
CA ILE A 223 5.15 18.13 11.48
C ILE A 223 5.73 18.00 12.88
N ALA A 224 5.03 17.28 13.75
CA ALA A 224 5.46 17.06 15.11
C ALA A 224 5.38 15.57 15.51
N TRP A 225 6.21 15.21 16.48
CA TRP A 225 6.12 13.93 17.16
C TRP A 225 4.82 13.83 17.96
N PRO A 226 4.24 12.62 18.11
CA PRO A 226 3.16 12.40 19.07
C PRO A 226 3.65 12.64 20.51
N GLU A 227 2.71 12.81 21.44
CA GLU A 227 3.01 13.09 22.86
C GLU A 227 3.93 12.05 23.51
N HIS A 228 3.80 10.78 23.09
CA HIS A 228 4.64 9.68 23.56
C HIS A 228 5.49 9.14 22.41
N VAL A 229 6.82 9.31 22.54
CA VAL A 229 7.78 8.90 21.51
C VAL A 229 8.63 7.73 22.02
N SER A 230 8.44 6.55 21.43
CA SER A 230 9.30 5.39 21.69
C SER A 230 10.62 5.47 20.90
N GLU A 231 11.64 4.72 21.33
CA GLU A 231 12.90 4.61 20.57
C GLU A 231 12.69 3.98 19.18
N GLU A 232 11.74 3.04 19.05
CA GLU A 232 11.34 2.49 17.75
C GLU A 232 10.83 3.60 16.82
N LEU A 233 9.96 4.47 17.33
CA LEU A 233 9.40 5.57 16.58
C LEU A 233 10.47 6.63 16.21
N LYS A 234 11.48 6.86 17.05
CA LYS A 234 12.63 7.71 16.70
C LYS A 234 13.43 7.16 15.52
N ASN A 235 13.51 5.83 15.40
CA ASN A 235 14.22 5.16 14.32
C ASN A 235 13.38 5.02 13.04
N PHE A 236 12.04 5.04 13.15
CA PHE A 236 11.10 4.94 12.04
C PHE A 236 9.97 5.98 12.19
N PRO A 237 10.22 7.25 11.82
CA PRO A 237 9.41 8.40 12.21
C PRO A 237 8.19 8.61 11.31
N TYR A 238 7.35 7.58 11.19
CA TYR A 238 6.19 7.57 10.29
C TYR A 238 4.85 7.57 11.03
N HIS A 239 4.88 7.96 12.31
CA HIS A 239 3.70 8.33 13.08
C HIS A 239 3.92 9.70 13.71
N TYR A 240 2.91 10.56 13.55
CA TYR A 240 2.95 11.97 13.91
C TYR A 240 1.87 12.28 14.96
N ASP A 241 1.88 13.51 15.45
CA ASP A 241 0.79 14.02 16.27
C ASP A 241 -0.53 14.14 15.49
N VAL A 242 -1.63 14.28 16.22
CA VAL A 242 -2.98 14.37 15.62
C VAL A 242 -3.11 15.59 14.70
N LYS A 243 -2.47 16.72 15.05
CA LYS A 243 -2.53 17.96 14.26
C LYS A 243 -1.93 17.78 12.87
N THR A 244 -0.89 16.96 12.74
CA THR A 244 -0.32 16.59 11.45
C THR A 244 -1.36 15.92 10.56
N TYR A 245 -2.11 14.95 11.09
CA TYR A 245 -3.16 14.25 10.35
C TYR A 245 -4.38 15.12 10.02
N GLU A 246 -4.74 16.05 10.91
CA GLU A 246 -5.81 17.02 10.67
C GLU A 246 -5.55 17.88 9.43
N LYS A 247 -4.29 18.22 9.13
CA LYS A 247 -3.93 18.99 7.92
C LYS A 247 -4.17 18.20 6.65
N PHE A 248 -3.78 16.93 6.63
CA PHE A 248 -4.11 16.03 5.53
C PHE A 248 -5.63 15.90 5.38
N LYS A 249 -6.35 15.74 6.49
CA LYS A 249 -7.82 15.70 6.47
C LYS A 249 -8.42 16.95 5.83
N VAL A 250 -7.95 18.15 6.17
CA VAL A 250 -8.45 19.41 5.56
C VAL A 250 -8.27 19.39 4.04
N GLN A 251 -7.10 18.95 3.55
CA GLN A 251 -6.85 18.81 2.12
C GLN A 251 -7.79 17.78 1.47
N LEU A 252 -7.99 16.61 2.11
CA LEU A 252 -8.88 15.57 1.63
C LEU A 252 -10.35 15.99 1.62
N ASP A 253 -10.82 16.69 2.66
CA ASP A 253 -12.19 17.21 2.74
C ASP A 253 -12.45 18.22 1.61
N GLY A 254 -11.44 19.03 1.25
CA GLY A 254 -11.50 19.97 0.14
C GLY A 254 -11.74 19.33 -1.23
N THR A 255 -11.50 18.02 -1.38
CA THR A 255 -11.77 17.28 -2.61
C THR A 255 -13.25 16.96 -2.81
N GLY A 256 -14.05 16.97 -1.72
CA GLY A 256 -15.46 16.56 -1.73
C GLY A 256 -15.69 15.05 -1.94
N LEU A 257 -14.66 14.21 -2.01
CA LEU A 257 -14.78 12.78 -2.34
C LEU A 257 -15.21 11.90 -1.17
N PHE A 258 -15.07 12.39 0.07
CA PHE A 258 -15.37 11.65 1.30
C PHE A 258 -16.78 11.89 1.86
N ARG A 259 -17.59 12.71 1.18
CA ARG A 259 -18.99 13.00 1.54
C ARG A 259 -19.98 12.15 0.76
#